data_AF-A0A2U0S3U0-F1
#
_entry.id   AF-A0A2U0S3U0-F1
#
_cell.length_a   1.000
_cell.length_b   1.000
_cell.length_c   1.000
_cell.angle_alpha   90.00
_cell.angle_beta   90.00
_cell.angle_gamma   90.00
#
_symmetry.space_group_name_H-M   'P 1'
#
loop_
_entity.id
_entity.type
_entity.pdbx_description
1 polymer ?
#
loop_
_entity_poly.entity_id
_entity_poly.type
_entity_poly.pdbx_seq_one_letter_code
_entity_poly.pdbx_strand_id
1 'polypeptide(L)' 'MAVYGIQFVMQERLVRKLEKAGAVCHEKAVTFEEANLNEQEQYWLNYFAGVFLGKIKKTENNRYYIGSQYSPLN' A
#
# COMPACT_ATOMS: atom_id res chain seq x y z
N MET A 1 18.31 15.36 -0.80
CA MET A 1 16.98 15.67 -1.38
C MET A 1 16.44 14.63 -2.39
N ALA A 2 17.15 13.55 -2.73
CA ALA A 2 16.67 12.58 -3.75
C ALA A 2 15.80 11.42 -3.21
N VAL A 3 16.09 10.91 -2.00
CA VAL A 3 15.44 9.69 -1.46
C VAL A 3 13.96 9.91 -1.11
N TYR A 4 13.63 11.05 -0.51
CA TYR A 4 12.24 11.39 -0.16
C TYR A 4 11.32 11.47 -1.38
N GLY A 5 11.81 11.96 -2.52
CA GLY A 5 11.03 12.01 -3.76
C GLY A 5 10.72 10.62 -4.32
N ILE A 6 11.71 9.71 -4.32
CA ILE A 6 11.53 8.33 -4.78
C ILE A 6 10.55 7.57 -3.88
N GLN A 7 10.68 7.74 -2.56
CA GLN A 7 9.77 7.15 -1.58
C GLN A 7 8.33 7.62 -1.80
N PHE A 8 8.12 8.92 -1.98
CA PHE A 8 6.79 9.49 -2.23
C PHE A 8 6.17 8.94 -3.52
N VAL A 9 6.91 8.95 -4.63
CA VAL A 9 6.44 8.43 -5.92
C VAL A 9 6.08 6.95 -5.82
N MET A 10 6.89 6.16 -5.11
CA MET A 10 6.62 4.74 -4.92
C MET A 10 5.40 4.50 -4.03
N GLN A 11 5.26 5.25 -2.93
CA GLN A 11 4.09 5.14 -2.06
C GLN A 11 2.80 5.45 -2.82
N GLU A 12 2.77 6.53 -3.62
CA GLU A 12 1.61 6.88 -4.44
C GLU A 12 1.32 5.84 -5.52
N ARG A 13 2.36 5.24 -6.13
CA ARG A 13 2.18 4.14 -7.08
C ARG A 13 1.52 2.93 -6.41
N LEU A 14 1.98 2.55 -5.22
CA LEU A 14 1.43 1.43 -4.46
C LEU A 14 -0.01 1.70 -4.03
N VAL A 15 -0.31 2.90 -3.53
CA VAL A 15 -1.69 3.31 -3.20
C VAL A 15 -2.60 3.15 -4.41
N ARG A 16 -2.23 3.68 -5.58
CA ARG A 16 -3.06 3.55 -6.80
C ARG A 16 -3.30 2.11 -7.23
N LYS A 17 -2.31 1.22 -7.05
CA LYS A 17 -2.50 -0.20 -7.37
C LYS A 17 -3.43 -0.89 -6.37
N LEU A 18 -3.28 -0.59 -5.07
CA LEU A 18 -4.19 -1.07 -4.03
C LEU A 18 -5.63 -0.55 -4.25
N GLU A 19 -5.80 0.73 -4.61
CA GLU A 19 -7.11 1.30 -4.96
C GLU A 19 -7.74 0.57 -6.16
N LYS A 20 -6.97 0.35 -7.23
CA LYS A 20 -7.45 -0.38 -8.41
C LYS A 20 -7.85 -1.81 -8.10
N ALA A 21 -7.18 -2.44 -7.14
CA ALA A 21 -7.52 -3.76 -6.63
C ALA A 21 -8.68 -3.74 -5.61
N GLY A 22 -9.21 -2.56 -5.25
CA GLY A 22 -10.31 -2.39 -4.30
C GLY A 22 -9.90 -2.43 -2.83
N ALA A 23 -8.60 -2.40 -2.52
CA ALA A 23 -8.05 -2.54 -1.17
C ALA A 23 -8.12 -1.27 -0.32
N VAL A 24 -9.32 -0.71 -0.21
CA VAL A 24 -9.62 0.58 0.44
C VAL A 24 -9.90 0.49 1.94
N CYS A 25 -9.97 -0.73 2.49
CA CYS A 25 -10.18 -1.01 3.91
C CYS A 25 -9.66 -2.41 4.29
N HIS A 26 -9.62 -2.72 5.58
CA HIS A 26 -9.09 -3.98 6.12
C HIS A 26 -9.78 -5.22 5.55
N GLU A 27 -11.11 -5.19 5.42
CA GLU A 27 -11.91 -6.30 4.89
C GLU A 27 -11.65 -6.59 3.41
N LYS A 28 -11.22 -5.56 2.66
CA LYS A 28 -10.90 -5.65 1.24
C LYS A 28 -9.40 -5.79 0.98
N ALA A 29 -8.61 -6.14 1.99
CA ALA A 29 -7.17 -6.25 1.84
C ALA A 29 -6.77 -7.32 0.80
N VAL A 30 -5.74 -7.02 0.01
CA VAL A 30 -5.32 -7.84 -1.14
C VAL A 30 -3.90 -8.37 -1.02
N THR A 31 -3.58 -9.45 -1.73
CA THR A 31 -2.23 -9.98 -1.89
C THR A 31 -1.43 -9.18 -2.93
N PHE A 32 -0.14 -9.49 -3.08
CA PHE A 32 0.70 -8.90 -4.12
C PHE A 32 0.19 -9.22 -5.53
N GLU A 33 -0.33 -10.43 -5.74
CA GLU A 33 -0.83 -10.93 -7.03
C GLU A 33 -2.14 -10.22 -7.39
N GLU A 34 -3.05 -10.11 -6.42
CA GLU A 34 -4.33 -9.39 -6.58
C GLU A 34 -4.12 -7.90 -6.90
N ALA A 35 -3.06 -7.29 -6.35
CA ALA A 35 -2.67 -5.91 -6.65
C ALA A 35 -1.71 -5.77 -7.87
N ASN A 36 -1.38 -6.88 -8.53
CA ASN A 36 -0.45 -6.93 -9.67
C ASN A 36 0.86 -6.16 -9.40
N LEU A 37 1.49 -6.46 -8.27
CA LEU A 37 2.75 -5.83 -7.86
C LEU A 37 3.97 -6.56 -8.42
N ASN A 38 4.92 -5.80 -8.95
CA ASN A 38 6.23 -6.34 -9.32
C ASN A 38 7.15 -6.48 -8.10
N GLU A 39 8.29 -7.16 -8.27
CA GLU A 39 9.24 -7.44 -7.18
C GLU A 39 9.72 -6.17 -6.44
N GLN A 40 10.03 -5.11 -7.18
CA GLN A 40 10.46 -3.84 -6.59
C GLN A 40 9.35 -3.22 -5.73
N GLU A 41 8.11 -3.23 -6.22
CA GLU A 41 6.93 -2.74 -5.51
C GLU A 41 6.65 -3.57 -4.25
N GLN A 42 6.81 -4.89 -4.29
CA GLN A 42 6.64 -5.76 -3.12
C GLN A 42 7.63 -5.41 -2.00
N TYR A 43 8.90 -5.14 -2.36
CA TYR A 43 9.91 -4.73 -1.39
C TYR A 43 9.53 -3.40 -0.71
N TRP A 44 9.13 -2.40 -1.50
CA TRP A 44 8.68 -1.11 -0.99
C TRP A 44 7.39 -1.20 -0.18
N LEU A 45 6.47 -2.09 -0.56
CA LEU A 45 5.22 -2.28 0.15
C LEU A 45 5.47 -2.78 1.57
N ASN A 46 6.39 -3.72 1.75
CA ASN A 46 6.81 -4.17 3.08
C ASN A 46 7.44 -3.03 3.90
N TYR A 47 8.24 -2.18 3.27
CA TYR A 47 8.81 -1.00 3.91
C TYR A 47 7.72 -0.03 4.41
N PHE A 48 6.72 0.29 3.57
CA PHE A 48 5.67 1.24 3.95
C PHE A 48 4.63 0.67 4.93
N ALA A 49 4.30 -0.62 4.82
CA ALA A 49 3.26 -1.23 5.62
C ALA A 49 3.67 -1.50 7.08
N GLY A 50 4.98 -1.44 7.38
CA GLY A 50 5.52 -1.53 8.74
C GLY A 50 5.54 -0.19 9.51
N VAL A 51 5.15 0.92 8.90
CA VAL A 51 5.22 2.25 9.52
C VAL A 51 3.96 2.54 10.34
N PHE A 52 4.15 2.84 11.63
CA PHE A 52 3.08 3.32 12.52
C PHE A 52 2.43 4.58 11.91
N LEU A 53 1.10 4.61 11.78
CA LEU A 53 0.32 5.64 11.04
C LEU A 53 0.61 5.77 9.52
N GLY A 54 1.32 4.82 8.91
CA GLY A 54 1.52 4.81 7.45
C GLY A 54 0.22 4.69 6.64
N LYS A 55 0.22 5.23 5.40
CA LYS A 55 -0.91 5.19 4.47
C LYS A 55 -1.36 3.77 4.11
N ILE A 56 -0.41 2.84 4.08
CA ILE A 56 -0.64 1.46 3.73
C ILE A 56 -0.53 0.62 5.00
N LYS A 57 -1.45 -0.31 5.17
CA LYS A 57 -1.54 -1.22 6.31
C LYS A 57 -1.41 -2.66 5.85
N LYS A 58 -0.98 -3.51 6.77
CA LYS A 58 -0.81 -4.95 6.57
C LYS A 58 -1.69 -5.70 7.57
N THR A 59 -2.37 -6.73 7.10
CA THR A 59 -3.10 -7.68 7.94
C THR A 59 -2.17 -8.79 8.43
N GLU A 60 -2.61 -9.54 9.43
CA GLU A 60 -1.87 -10.71 9.95
C GLU A 60 -1.63 -11.77 8.86
N ASN A 61 -2.52 -11.86 7.88
CA ASN A 61 -2.45 -12.81 6.76
C ASN A 61 -1.62 -12.31 5.58
N ASN A 62 -0.73 -11.33 5.77
CA ASN A 62 0.07 -10.71 4.71
C ASN A 62 -0.75 -10.11 3.56
N ARG A 63 -1.92 -9.54 3.87
CA ARG A 63 -2.72 -8.76 2.90
C ARG A 63 -2.59 -7.27 3.18
N TYR A 64 -2.76 -6.45 2.16
CA TYR A 64 -2.45 -5.03 2.23
C TYR A 64 -3.66 -4.19 1.84
N TYR A 65 -3.82 -3.06 2.52
CA TYR A 65 -4.93 -2.13 2.29
C TYR A 65 -4.53 -0.69 2.62
N ILE A 66 -5.35 0.25 2.17
CA ILE A 66 -5.20 1.67 2.45
C ILE A 66 -5.85 1.99 3.80
N GLY A 67 -5.10 2.62 4.69
CA GLY A 67 -5.61 3.03 6.00
C GLY A 67 -6.78 4.00 5.85
N SER A 68 -7.81 3.86 6.68
CA SER A 68 -9.07 4.62 6.57
C SER A 68 -8.88 6.14 6.48
N GLN A 69 -7.94 6.71 7.23
CA GLN A 69 -7.62 8.14 7.21
C GLN A 69 -7.04 8.67 5.88
N TYR A 70 -6.76 7.76 4.93
CA TYR A 70 -6.25 8.08 3.59
C TYR A 70 -7.08 7.42 2.49
N SER A 71 -8.16 6.73 2.86
CA SER A 71 -9.07 6.11 1.90
C SER A 71 -9.94 7.20 1.26
N PRO A 72 -10.12 7.22 -0.07
CA PRO A 72 -10.94 8.23 -0.74
C PRO A 72 -12.45 8.09 -0.47
N LEU A 73 -12.86 7.10 0.32
CA LEU A 73 -14.24 6.84 0.73
C LEU A 73 -14.62 7.47 2.09
N ASN A 74 -13.70 8.23 2.70
CA ASN A 74 -13.89 8.97 3.95
C ASN A 74 -14.14 10.47 3.70
#